data_AF-A0A5Q2THF0-F1
#
_entry.id   AF-A0A5Q2THF0-F1
#
_cell.length_a   1.000
_cell.length_b   1.000
_cell.length_c   1.000
_cell.angle_alpha   90.00
_cell.angle_beta   90.00
_cell.angle_gamma   90.00
#
_symmetry.space_group_name_H-M   'P 1'
#
loop_
_entity.id
_entity.type
_entity.pdbx_description
1 polymer ?
#
loop_
_entity_poly.entity_id
_entity_poly.type
_entity_poly.pdbx_seq_one_letter_code
_entity_poly.pdbx_strand_id
1 'polypeptide(L)'
;MKYFYAFSMALMIIVGLLLGKHDQEEQAFMDDLLLHQPIDIEEVEAMYWERKEIDINKNIIKAFNNYPANQIAVKNIDESEAELGFKLQEGIMIRLLYSDGNLFVKRNDVGEGEICYQLKETIEPVEDLFTNR
;
A
#
# COMPACT_ATOMS: atom_id res chain seq x y z
N MET A 1 2.27 -38.76 36.21
CA MET A 1 1.02 -38.76 35.41
C MET A 1 0.30 -37.41 35.45
N LYS A 2 -0.18 -36.93 36.61
CA LYS A 2 -0.98 -35.68 36.72
C LYS A 2 -0.31 -34.41 36.15
N TYR A 3 0.99 -34.24 36.40
CA TYR A 3 1.76 -33.10 35.88
C TYR A 3 2.07 -33.16 34.37
N PHE A 4 2.08 -34.36 33.79
CA PHE A 4 2.33 -34.55 32.35
C PHE A 4 1.13 -34.08 31.52
N TYR A 5 -0.10 -34.31 32.03
CA TYR A 5 -1.33 -33.86 31.40
C TYR A 5 -1.50 -32.33 31.47
N ALA A 6 -1.12 -31.73 32.60
CA ALA A 6 -1.11 -30.27 32.75
C ALA A 6 -0.08 -29.61 31.81
N PHE A 7 1.09 -30.23 31.66
CA PHE A 7 2.13 -29.76 30.75
C PHE A 7 1.73 -29.88 29.27
N SER A 8 1.15 -31.02 28.85
CA SER A 8 0.71 -31.19 27.45
C SER A 8 -0.45 -30.26 27.08
N MET A 9 -1.37 -29.99 28.01
CA MET A 9 -2.41 -28.97 27.82
C MET A 9 -1.82 -27.57 27.66
N ALA A 10 -0.89 -27.18 28.55
CA ALA A 10 -0.25 -25.87 28.47
C ALA A 10 0.52 -25.69 27.14
N LEU A 11 1.20 -26.75 26.68
CA LEU A 11 1.89 -26.75 25.38
C LEU A 11 0.91 -26.56 24.22
N MET A 12 -0.23 -27.26 24.21
CA MET A 12 -1.25 -27.09 23.16
C MET A 12 -1.83 -25.68 23.14
N ILE A 13 -2.05 -25.06 24.32
CA ILE A 13 -2.53 -23.67 24.40
C ILE A 13 -1.49 -22.70 23.81
N ILE A 14 -0.22 -22.86 24.15
CA ILE A 14 0.85 -21.99 23.64
C ILE A 14 1.00 -22.15 22.13
N VAL A 15 1.00 -23.39 21.61
CA VAL A 15 1.08 -23.66 20.17
C VAL A 15 -0.13 -23.06 19.45
N GLY A 16 -1.35 -23.22 19.99
CA GLY A 16 -2.55 -22.61 19.43
C GLY A 16 -2.50 -21.09 19.38
N LEU A 17 -1.98 -20.44 20.43
CA LEU A 17 -1.77 -18.98 20.45
C LEU A 17 -0.73 -18.53 19.44
N LEU A 18 0.37 -19.28 19.27
CA LEU A 18 1.41 -18.94 18.30
C LEU A 18 0.93 -19.09 16.86
N LEU A 19 0.22 -20.18 16.54
CA LEU A 19 -0.39 -20.40 15.23
C LEU A 19 -1.42 -19.33 14.91
N GLY A 20 -2.30 -19.01 15.88
CA GLY A 20 -3.30 -17.96 15.69
C GLY A 20 -2.69 -16.58 15.44
N LYS A 21 -1.58 -16.23 16.11
CA LYS A 21 -0.86 -14.98 15.82
C LYS A 21 -0.19 -14.99 14.45
N HIS A 22 0.37 -16.13 14.04
CA HIS A 22 0.99 -16.27 12.74
C HIS A 22 -0.04 -16.10 11.61
N ASP A 23 -1.19 -16.77 11.72
CA ASP A 23 -2.28 -16.66 10.73
C ASP A 23 -2.80 -15.21 10.64
N GLN A 24 -2.89 -14.49 11.76
CA GLN A 24 -3.29 -13.08 11.79
C GLN A 24 -2.28 -12.16 11.10
N GLU A 25 -0.98 -12.37 11.33
CA GLU A 25 0.09 -11.60 10.69
C GLU A 25 0.15 -11.87 9.18
N GLU A 26 -0.03 -13.13 8.77
CA GLU A 26 -0.10 -13.52 7.37
C GLU A 26 -1.31 -12.89 6.67
N GLN A 27 -2.49 -12.94 7.29
CA GLN A 27 -3.69 -12.35 6.72
C GLN A 27 -3.56 -10.83 6.57
N ALA A 28 -3.02 -10.13 7.57
CA ALA A 28 -2.76 -8.70 7.50
C ALA A 28 -1.77 -8.35 6.37
N PHE A 29 -0.72 -9.16 6.19
CA PHE A 29 0.23 -9.00 5.09
C PHE A 29 -0.43 -9.22 3.72
N MET A 30 -1.29 -10.22 3.58
CA MET A 30 -2.01 -10.48 2.33
C MET A 30 -2.97 -9.35 1.98
N ASP A 31 -3.66 -8.78 2.98
CA ASP A 31 -4.51 -7.59 2.80
C ASP A 31 -3.68 -6.37 2.36
N ASP A 32 -2.49 -6.19 2.94
CA ASP A 32 -1.58 -5.11 2.54
C ASP A 32 -1.04 -5.31 1.11
N LEU A 33 -0.72 -6.55 0.73
CA LEU A 33 -0.27 -6.92 -0.60
C LEU A 33 -1.34 -6.64 -1.67
N LEU A 34 -2.61 -6.88 -1.36
CA LEU A 34 -3.72 -6.56 -2.24
C LEU A 34 -3.85 -5.04 -2.47
N LEU A 35 -3.58 -4.24 -1.45
CA LEU A 35 -3.66 -2.77 -1.54
C LEU A 35 -2.48 -2.16 -2.31
N HIS A 36 -1.30 -2.76 -2.17
CA HIS A 36 -0.05 -2.27 -2.74
C HIS A 36 0.43 -3.10 -3.93
N GLN A 37 -0.46 -3.31 -4.90
CA GLN A 37 -0.09 -3.90 -6.18
C GLN A 37 0.70 -2.89 -7.04
N PRO A 38 1.78 -3.32 -7.73
CA PRO A 38 2.58 -2.46 -8.57
C PRO A 38 1.77 -1.95 -9.78
N ILE A 39 2.12 -0.76 -10.23
CA ILE A 39 1.56 -0.12 -11.42
C ILE A 39 2.44 -0.47 -12.62
N ASP A 40 1.82 -0.88 -13.73
CA ASP A 40 2.54 -1.09 -14.98
C ASP A 40 2.88 0.27 -15.63
N ILE A 41 4.18 0.54 -15.73
CA ILE A 41 4.70 1.78 -16.32
C ILE A 41 4.36 1.84 -17.81
N GLU A 42 4.40 0.72 -18.53
CA GLU A 42 4.13 0.68 -19.98
C GLU A 42 2.68 1.03 -20.28
N GLU A 43 1.73 0.57 -19.45
CA GLU A 43 0.31 0.92 -19.57
C GLU A 43 0.08 2.42 -19.35
N VAL A 44 0.74 3.02 -18.35
CA VAL A 44 0.66 4.46 -18.12
C VAL A 44 1.31 5.23 -19.27
N GLU A 45 2.47 4.81 -19.75
CA GLU A 45 3.14 5.44 -20.90
C GLU A 45 2.26 5.46 -22.15
N ALA A 46 1.58 4.34 -22.45
CA ALA A 46 0.67 4.24 -23.58
C ALA A 46 -0.49 5.25 -23.48
N MET A 47 -1.02 5.49 -22.28
CA MET A 47 -2.11 6.45 -22.08
C MET A 47 -1.68 7.91 -22.12
N TYR A 48 -0.45 8.22 -21.73
CA TYR A 48 0.05 9.59 -21.65
C TYR A 48 1.04 9.95 -22.76
N TRP A 49 1.19 9.11 -23.80
CA TRP A 49 2.26 9.15 -24.80
C TRP A 49 2.54 10.52 -25.48
N GLU A 50 1.56 11.42 -25.54
CA GLU A 50 1.72 12.77 -26.12
C GLU A 50 2.08 13.87 -25.10
N ARG A 51 2.24 13.56 -23.80
CA ARG A 51 2.40 14.56 -22.73
C ARG A 51 3.82 14.67 -22.19
N LYS A 52 4.28 15.88 -21.89
CA LYS A 52 5.57 16.14 -21.22
C LYS A 52 5.62 15.60 -19.77
N GLU A 53 4.48 15.26 -19.19
CA GLU A 53 4.34 14.76 -17.81
C GLU A 53 4.79 13.30 -17.64
N ILE A 54 5.10 12.59 -18.74
CA ILE A 54 5.48 11.18 -18.73
C ILE A 54 6.69 10.93 -17.80
N ASP A 55 7.77 11.71 -17.91
CA ASP A 55 8.99 11.45 -17.13
C ASP A 55 8.78 11.63 -15.62
N ILE A 56 7.97 12.62 -15.22
CA ILE A 56 7.57 12.84 -13.83
C ILE A 56 6.75 11.64 -13.35
N ASN A 57 5.78 11.20 -14.16
CA ASN A 57 4.95 10.04 -13.84
C ASN A 57 5.76 8.75 -13.69
N LYS A 58 6.75 8.49 -14.55
CA LYS A 58 7.63 7.31 -14.45
C LYS A 58 8.41 7.28 -13.13
N ASN A 59 8.98 8.41 -12.73
CA ASN A 59 9.77 8.47 -11.49
C ASN A 59 8.90 8.23 -10.26
N ILE A 60 7.70 8.79 -10.25
CA ILE A 60 6.73 8.59 -9.17
C ILE A 60 6.24 7.15 -9.12
N ILE A 61 5.90 6.55 -10.27
CA ILE A 61 5.47 5.14 -10.32
C ILE A 61 6.60 4.21 -9.86
N LYS A 62 7.85 4.46 -10.27
CA LYS A 62 8.99 3.68 -9.78
C LYS A 62 9.14 3.80 -8.26
N ALA A 63 9.00 5.01 -7.71
CA ALA A 63 9.05 5.22 -6.27
C ALA A 63 7.92 4.47 -5.55
N PHE A 64 6.70 4.51 -6.09
CA PHE A 64 5.56 3.75 -5.56
C PHE A 64 5.78 2.23 -5.65
N ASN A 65 6.19 1.68 -6.81
CA ASN A 65 6.40 0.24 -7.00
C ASN A 65 7.54 -0.34 -6.15
N ASN A 66 8.54 0.47 -5.82
CA ASN A 66 9.64 0.08 -4.94
C ASN A 66 9.25 0.11 -3.47
N TYR A 67 8.06 0.64 -3.15
CA TYR A 67 7.60 0.76 -1.79
C TYR A 67 7.18 -0.63 -1.25
N PRO A 68 7.61 -1.03 -0.04
CA PRO A 68 7.24 -2.33 0.50
C PRO A 68 5.76 -2.37 0.86
N ALA A 69 5.02 -3.37 0.37
CA ALA A 69 3.59 -3.53 0.68
C ALA A 69 3.31 -3.63 2.19
N ASN A 70 4.22 -4.22 2.97
CA ASN A 70 4.10 -4.36 4.43
C ASN A 70 4.34 -3.06 5.22
N GLN A 71 4.45 -1.92 4.55
CA GLN A 71 4.66 -0.61 5.16
C GLN A 71 3.43 0.31 4.99
N ILE A 72 2.22 -0.24 5.06
CA ILE A 72 1.00 0.57 5.19
C ILE A 72 0.81 0.96 6.66
N ALA A 73 0.77 2.26 6.95
CA ALA A 73 0.64 2.79 8.31
C ALA A 73 -0.81 2.80 8.79
N VAL A 74 -1.72 3.33 7.96
CA VAL A 74 -3.14 3.54 8.30
C VAL A 74 -3.98 3.34 7.03
N LYS A 75 -5.17 2.75 7.17
CA LYS A 75 -6.13 2.49 6.07
C LYS A 75 -7.42 3.28 6.28
N ASN A 76 -8.17 3.49 5.19
CA ASN A 76 -9.48 4.17 5.15
C ASN A 76 -9.45 5.60 5.71
N ILE A 77 -8.48 6.39 5.24
CA ILE A 77 -8.30 7.79 5.64
C ILE A 77 -9.14 8.68 4.72
N ASP A 78 -9.76 9.72 5.26
CA ASP A 78 -10.39 10.75 4.43
C ASP A 78 -9.38 11.88 4.20
N GLU A 79 -8.64 11.82 3.08
CA GLU A 79 -7.67 12.83 2.69
C GLU A 79 -8.11 13.51 1.39
N SER A 80 -7.99 14.82 1.27
CA SER A 80 -8.54 15.58 0.13
C SER A 80 -7.56 16.55 -0.53
N GLU A 81 -6.35 16.72 0.01
CA GLU A 81 -5.39 17.69 -0.50
C GLU A 81 -4.37 17.13 -1.52
N ALA A 82 -3.96 18.02 -2.45
CA ALA A 82 -2.93 17.86 -3.51
C ALA A 82 -2.86 16.52 -4.25
N GLU A 83 -3.45 16.47 -5.45
CA GLU A 83 -3.57 15.26 -6.26
C GLU A 83 -2.50 15.16 -7.37
N LEU A 84 -1.78 14.04 -7.39
CA LEU A 84 -1.18 13.53 -8.62
C LEU A 84 -1.90 12.22 -8.99
N GLY A 85 -2.78 12.31 -9.99
CA GLY A 85 -3.66 11.23 -10.40
C GLY A 85 -3.16 10.51 -11.65
N PHE A 86 -2.96 9.21 -11.52
CA PHE A 86 -2.68 8.29 -12.61
C PHE A 86 -3.97 7.58 -12.99
N LYS A 87 -4.47 7.88 -14.19
CA LYS A 87 -5.43 6.98 -14.81
C LYS A 87 -4.66 5.74 -15.24
N LEU A 88 -5.19 4.54 -14.98
CA LEU A 88 -4.64 3.28 -15.53
C LEU A 88 -5.52 2.72 -16.64
N GLN A 89 -6.85 2.84 -16.49
CA GLN A 89 -7.83 2.40 -17.48
C GLN A 89 -9.08 3.30 -17.39
N GLU A 90 -10.08 3.07 -18.23
CA GLU A 90 -11.37 3.75 -18.08
C GLU A 90 -12.01 3.39 -16.73
N GLY A 91 -12.27 4.41 -15.89
CA GLY A 91 -12.82 4.23 -14.55
C GLY A 91 -11.82 3.82 -13.48
N ILE A 92 -10.58 3.43 -13.82
CA ILE A 92 -9.53 3.06 -12.86
C ILE A 92 -8.52 4.19 -12.68
N MET A 93 -8.33 4.63 -11.43
CA MET A 93 -7.42 5.70 -11.05
C MET A 93 -6.69 5.37 -9.75
N ILE A 94 -5.39 5.64 -9.75
CA ILE A 94 -4.56 5.68 -8.55
C ILE A 94 -4.12 7.12 -8.34
N ARG A 95 -4.29 7.65 -7.13
CA ARG A 95 -3.87 9.00 -6.78
C ARG A 95 -2.84 8.90 -5.68
N LEU A 96 -1.74 9.61 -5.85
CA LEU A 96 -0.77 9.83 -4.79
C LEU A 96 -0.97 11.25 -4.25
N LEU A 97 -1.07 11.34 -2.93
CA LEU A 97 -1.32 12.59 -2.21
C LEU A 97 -0.19 12.79 -1.21
N TYR A 98 0.36 14.00 -1.14
CA TYR A 98 1.37 14.35 -0.16
C TYR A 98 0.85 15.46 0.74
N SER A 99 0.68 15.16 2.02
CA SER A 99 0.13 16.09 3.02
C SER A 99 0.82 15.88 4.38
N ASP A 100 1.15 16.97 5.07
CA ASP A 100 1.76 16.96 6.40
C ASP A 100 3.00 16.04 6.55
N GLY A 101 3.83 15.96 5.50
CA GLY A 101 5.03 15.10 5.49
C GLY A 101 4.75 13.62 5.18
N ASN A 102 3.50 13.26 4.91
CA ASN A 102 3.05 11.89 4.71
C ASN A 102 2.60 11.66 3.26
N LEU A 103 2.84 10.44 2.77
CA LEU A 103 2.38 9.99 1.47
C LEU A 103 1.15 9.11 1.63
N PHE A 104 0.09 9.49 0.97
CA PHE A 104 -1.18 8.78 0.90
C PHE A 104 -1.41 8.27 -0.51
N VAL A 105 -2.09 7.14 -0.59
CA VAL A 105 -2.44 6.49 -1.85
C VAL A 105 -3.94 6.26 -1.85
N LYS A 106 -4.63 6.79 -2.85
CA LYS A 106 -6.02 6.46 -3.15
C LYS A 106 -6.10 5.56 -4.35
N ARG A 107 -6.93 4.53 -4.26
CA ARG A 107 -7.12 3.53 -5.31
C ARG A 107 -8.58 3.14 -5.40
N ASN A 108 -9.09 2.98 -6.61
CA ASN A 108 -10.44 2.46 -6.84
C ASN A 108 -10.45 1.13 -7.62
N ASP A 109 -9.28 0.53 -7.86
CA ASP A 109 -9.10 -0.77 -8.51
C ASP A 109 -9.03 -1.95 -7.54
N VAL A 110 -8.82 -1.68 -6.24
CA VAL A 110 -8.61 -2.69 -5.20
C VAL A 110 -9.81 -2.80 -4.27
N GLY A 111 -11.02 -3.02 -4.82
CA GLY A 111 -12.22 -3.33 -4.02
C GLY A 111 -13.52 -2.72 -4.54
N GLU A 112 -14.60 -2.86 -3.75
CA GLU A 112 -15.89 -2.22 -4.00
C GLU A 112 -15.88 -0.75 -3.52
N GLY A 113 -15.04 0.09 -4.13
CA GLY A 113 -14.99 1.53 -3.82
C GLY A 113 -13.58 2.13 -3.87
N GLU A 114 -13.48 3.42 -3.54
CA GLU A 114 -12.20 4.09 -3.34
C GLU A 114 -11.68 3.79 -1.93
N ILE A 115 -10.42 3.34 -1.85
CA ILE A 115 -9.69 3.14 -0.61
C ILE A 115 -8.57 4.17 -0.57
N CYS A 116 -8.34 4.76 0.60
CA CYS A 116 -7.20 5.63 0.87
C CYS A 116 -6.37 5.06 2.00
N TYR A 117 -5.05 5.00 1.82
CA TYR A 117 -4.13 4.52 2.85
C TYR A 117 -2.84 5.33 2.89
N GLN A 118 -2.18 5.32 4.05
CA GLN A 118 -0.91 6.01 4.29
C GLN A 118 0.26 5.02 4.22
N LEU A 119 1.34 5.44 3.57
CA LEU A 119 2.61 4.73 3.54
C LEU A 119 3.49 5.14 4.75
N LYS A 120 4.12 4.17 5.41
CA LYS A 120 4.91 4.31 6.64
C LYS A 120 6.38 4.67 6.37
N GLU A 121 6.79 5.90 6.69
CA GLU A 121 8.13 6.44 6.39
C GLU A 121 8.36 6.53 4.86
N THR A 122 8.61 7.75 4.38
CA THR A 122 8.89 8.04 2.97
C THR A 122 10.35 7.69 2.67
N ILE A 123 10.57 6.67 1.84
CA ILE A 123 11.89 6.03 1.67
C ILE A 123 12.92 6.90 0.92
N GLU A 124 12.49 7.87 0.09
CA GLU A 124 13.33 8.83 -0.66
C GLU A 124 12.39 9.88 -1.31
N PRO A 125 12.83 11.01 -1.91
CA PRO A 125 12.05 12.25 -1.90
C PRO A 125 10.95 12.24 -2.96
N VAL A 126 9.87 11.55 -2.65
CA VAL A 126 8.58 11.74 -3.31
C VAL A 126 8.14 13.19 -3.10
N GLU A 127 8.46 13.81 -1.95
CA GLU A 127 8.24 15.23 -1.64
C GLU A 127 8.82 16.18 -2.72
N ASP A 128 10.03 15.93 -3.22
CA ASP A 128 10.66 16.76 -4.27
C ASP A 128 9.88 16.73 -5.59
N LEU A 129 9.11 15.65 -5.83
CA LEU A 129 8.25 15.48 -7.00
C LEU A 129 6.92 16.23 -6.83
N PHE A 130 6.50 16.53 -5.60
CA PHE A 130 5.31 17.32 -5.29
C PHE A 130 5.60 18.81 -5.10
N THR A 131 6.82 19.20 -4.72
CA THR A 131 7.23 20.60 -4.48
C THR A 131 7.69 21.37 -5.73
N ASN A 132 8.11 20.70 -6.81
CA ASN A 132 8.55 21.35 -8.07
C ASN A 132 7.42 21.70 -9.07
N ARG A 133 6.24 22.10 -8.58
CA ARG A 133 5.13 22.58 -9.43
C ARG A 133 5.16 24.09 -9.67
#